data_AF-A0AAN7E9F3-F1
#
_entry.id   AF-A0AAN7E9F3-F1
#
_cell.length_a   1.000
_cell.length_b   1.000
_cell.length_c   1.000
_cell.angle_alpha   90.00
_cell.angle_beta   90.00
_cell.angle_gamma   90.00
#
_symmetry.space_group_name_H-M   'P 1'
#
loop_
_entity.id
_entity.type
_entity.pdbx_description
1 polymer ?
#
loop_
_entity_poly.entity_id
_entity_poly.type
_entity_poly.pdbx_seq_one_letter_code
_entity_poly.pdbx_strand_id
1 'polypeptide(L)'
;MASGGGVEEVTNKQVLFKEYVSGLPKESDMHVSTSGTIKLKVPEGSNAILVKNLYLSCDPYMRPRMNQPTPGSQSYVDSFKPGSPIVGYGVAKVLDSGHPDFKKGDLIWGMTGWEEYSLITKTQGLFKIHHTDVPLSYYTGLLGMAGTTAYIGFYEICSPKKGEHVFISAASGAVGQLVGQFAKLSGCHVVGSAGSKEKVDLLKNKFGFDDAFNYKEEPDLAAALKRYFPEGIDIYFDNVGGKMLDAVLLNMRAHGRIAECDPD
;
A
#
# COMPACT_ATOMS: atom_id res chain seq x y z
N MET A 1 21.80 -33.88 -34.19
CA MET A 1 20.44 -34.02 -33.60
C MET A 1 20.30 -32.94 -32.55
N ALA A 2 19.70 -31.80 -32.92
CA ALA A 2 19.42 -30.73 -31.97
C ALA A 2 18.18 -31.15 -31.16
N SER A 3 18.36 -31.43 -29.87
CA SER A 3 17.25 -31.60 -28.94
C SER A 3 16.52 -30.27 -28.84
N GLY A 4 15.38 -30.16 -29.53
CA GLY A 4 14.45 -29.04 -29.39
C GLY A 4 13.94 -28.99 -27.96
N GLY A 5 14.62 -28.22 -27.11
CA GLY A 5 14.16 -27.90 -25.76
C GLY A 5 12.91 -27.05 -25.87
N GLY A 6 11.74 -27.69 -25.87
CA GLY A 6 10.45 -27.01 -25.84
C GLY A 6 10.36 -26.09 -24.63
N VAL A 7 9.80 -24.90 -24.82
CA VAL A 7 9.52 -23.98 -23.72
C VAL A 7 8.46 -24.62 -22.83
N GLU A 8 8.78 -24.83 -21.56
CA GLU A 8 7.84 -25.39 -20.57
C GLU A 8 6.62 -24.48 -20.43
N GLU A 9 5.42 -25.05 -20.49
CA GLU A 9 4.15 -24.35 -20.30
C GLU A 9 3.44 -24.93 -19.08
N VAL A 10 3.02 -24.05 -18.16
CA VAL A 10 2.43 -24.43 -16.87
C VAL A 10 1.09 -23.74 -16.67
N THR A 11 0.25 -24.31 -15.80
CA THR A 11 -0.96 -23.65 -15.32
C THR A 11 -0.61 -22.39 -14.54
N ASN A 12 -1.42 -21.34 -14.70
CA ASN A 12 -1.28 -20.06 -14.02
C ASN A 12 -2.64 -19.62 -13.47
N LYS A 13 -2.87 -19.82 -12.17
CA LYS A 13 -4.08 -19.33 -11.50
C LYS A 13 -4.05 -17.81 -11.42
N GLN A 14 -5.19 -17.17 -11.67
CA GLN A 14 -5.33 -15.71 -11.73
C GLN A 14 -6.58 -15.24 -10.98
N VAL A 15 -6.52 -14.07 -10.36
CA VAL A 15 -7.71 -13.34 -9.88
C VAL A 15 -8.06 -12.28 -10.93
N LEU A 16 -9.12 -12.53 -11.68
CA LEU A 16 -9.57 -11.67 -12.76
C LEU A 16 -10.56 -10.63 -12.24
N PHE A 17 -10.39 -9.40 -12.70
CA PHE A 17 -11.35 -8.32 -12.50
C PHE A 17 -12.50 -8.47 -13.51
N LYS A 18 -13.75 -8.63 -13.05
CA LYS A 18 -14.85 -8.94 -13.98
C LYS A 18 -15.33 -7.72 -14.74
N GLU A 19 -15.79 -6.70 -14.02
CA GLU A 19 -16.45 -5.51 -14.54
C GLU A 19 -16.20 -4.32 -13.61
N TYR A 20 -16.43 -3.11 -14.10
CA TYR A 20 -16.26 -1.89 -13.31
C TYR A 20 -17.23 -1.83 -12.11
N VAL A 21 -16.73 -1.31 -10.99
CA VAL A 21 -17.43 -1.28 -9.71
C VAL A 21 -17.95 0.12 -9.41
N SER A 22 -19.23 0.21 -9.04
CA SER A 22 -19.83 1.38 -8.42
C SER A 22 -19.99 1.14 -6.90
N GLY A 23 -19.66 2.14 -6.07
CA GLY A 23 -19.75 2.01 -4.61
C GLY A 23 -18.72 1.06 -3.98
N LEU A 24 -19.08 0.31 -2.95
CA LEU A 24 -18.14 -0.62 -2.30
C LEU A 24 -17.93 -1.90 -3.13
N PRO A 25 -16.68 -2.39 -3.26
CA PRO A 25 -16.39 -3.61 -4.00
C PRO A 25 -16.90 -4.83 -3.23
N LYS A 26 -17.29 -5.86 -3.97
CA LYS A 26 -17.71 -7.16 -3.46
C LYS A 26 -16.81 -8.25 -4.00
N GLU A 27 -16.72 -9.37 -3.29
CA GLU A 27 -15.98 -10.54 -3.77
C GLU A 27 -16.47 -11.02 -5.15
N SER A 28 -17.77 -10.86 -5.44
CA SER A 28 -18.39 -11.21 -6.71
C SER A 28 -17.85 -10.42 -7.91
N ASP A 29 -17.21 -9.27 -7.70
CA ASP A 29 -16.64 -8.41 -8.74
C ASP A 29 -15.30 -8.98 -9.27
N MET A 30 -14.81 -10.02 -8.61
CA MET A 30 -13.59 -10.75 -8.93
C MET A 30 -13.89 -12.23 -9.14
N HIS A 31 -13.02 -12.94 -9.84
CA HIS A 31 -13.13 -14.39 -10.01
C HIS A 31 -11.75 -15.05 -10.12
N VAL A 32 -11.59 -16.19 -9.45
CA VAL A 32 -10.39 -17.03 -9.53
C VAL A 32 -10.49 -17.94 -10.76
N SER A 33 -9.69 -17.65 -11.79
CA SER A 33 -9.51 -18.52 -12.96
C SER A 33 -8.36 -19.49 -12.73
N THR A 34 -8.55 -20.75 -13.14
CA THR A 34 -7.53 -21.82 -13.08
C THR A 34 -7.19 -22.41 -14.44
N SER A 35 -7.84 -21.95 -15.51
CA SER A 35 -7.66 -22.46 -16.87
C SER A 35 -6.53 -21.78 -17.65
N GLY A 36 -5.96 -20.69 -17.11
CA GLY A 36 -4.85 -19.98 -17.74
C GLY A 36 -3.57 -20.82 -17.76
N THR A 37 -2.79 -20.68 -18.83
CA THR A 37 -1.43 -21.23 -18.94
C THR A 37 -0.43 -20.13 -19.27
N ILE A 38 0.84 -20.36 -18.96
CA ILE A 38 1.92 -19.45 -19.29
C ILE A 38 3.18 -20.24 -19.66
N LYS A 39 3.91 -19.72 -20.64
CA LYS A 39 5.22 -20.24 -21.04
C LYS A 39 6.30 -19.70 -20.10
N LEU A 40 7.15 -20.58 -19.59
CA LEU A 40 8.22 -20.22 -18.65
C LEU A 40 9.47 -19.65 -19.34
N LYS A 41 9.25 -18.74 -20.29
CA LYS A 41 10.31 -18.05 -21.03
C LYS A 41 9.84 -16.69 -21.50
N VAL A 42 10.70 -15.68 -21.44
CA VAL A 42 10.40 -14.36 -22.02
C VAL A 42 10.40 -14.45 -23.55
N PRO A 43 9.63 -13.58 -24.25
CA PRO A 43 9.75 -13.48 -25.71
C PRO A 43 11.17 -13.10 -26.14
N GLU A 44 11.68 -13.76 -27.18
CA GLU A 44 13.03 -13.51 -27.69
C GLU A 44 13.20 -12.05 -28.14
N GLY A 45 14.31 -11.43 -27.76
CA GLY A 45 14.59 -10.01 -28.04
C GLY A 45 13.80 -9.01 -27.21
N SER A 46 12.95 -9.45 -26.27
CA SER A 46 12.24 -8.54 -25.36
C SER A 46 13.09 -8.15 -24.15
N ASN A 47 12.88 -6.96 -23.61
CA ASN A 47 13.41 -6.54 -22.30
C ASN A 47 12.46 -6.90 -21.15
N ALA A 48 11.56 -7.87 -21.37
CA ALA A 48 10.62 -8.30 -20.35
C ALA A 48 11.30 -9.20 -19.32
N ILE A 49 10.64 -9.36 -18.17
CA ILE A 49 11.01 -10.37 -17.17
C ILE A 49 9.81 -11.27 -16.90
N LEU A 50 10.07 -12.56 -16.76
CA LEU A 50 9.09 -13.52 -16.27
C LEU A 50 9.38 -13.79 -14.80
N VAL A 51 8.35 -13.66 -13.97
CA VAL A 51 8.47 -13.84 -12.53
C VAL A 51 7.46 -14.84 -12.00
N LYS A 52 7.80 -15.50 -10.88
CA LYS A 52 6.88 -16.22 -10.02
C LYS A 52 6.50 -15.32 -8.85
N ASN A 53 5.22 -15.00 -8.71
CA ASN A 53 4.73 -14.16 -7.63
C ASN A 53 4.70 -14.96 -6.32
N LEU A 54 5.16 -14.36 -5.24
CA LEU A 54 5.30 -14.99 -3.92
C LEU A 54 4.35 -14.37 -2.90
N TYR A 55 4.23 -13.04 -2.93
CA TYR A 55 3.37 -12.26 -2.05
C TYR A 55 2.69 -11.14 -2.84
N LEU A 56 1.47 -10.78 -2.45
CA LEU A 56 0.68 -9.70 -3.02
C LEU A 56 0.23 -8.77 -1.89
N SER A 57 0.24 -7.47 -2.15
CA SER A 57 -0.33 -6.45 -1.26
C SER A 57 -1.79 -6.19 -1.61
N CYS A 58 -2.57 -5.85 -0.58
CA CYS A 58 -3.92 -5.29 -0.72
C CYS A 58 -3.88 -3.86 -0.19
N ASP A 59 -3.86 -2.89 -1.09
CA ASP A 59 -3.69 -1.47 -0.76
C ASP A 59 -4.98 -0.68 -1.10
N PRO A 60 -5.38 0.34 -0.31
CA PRO A 60 -6.64 1.06 -0.55
C PRO A 60 -6.74 1.71 -1.93
N TYR A 61 -5.62 2.23 -2.47
CA TYR A 61 -5.55 2.82 -3.82
C TYR A 61 -6.01 1.87 -4.96
N MET A 62 -6.06 0.56 -4.70
CA MET A 62 -6.56 -0.41 -5.67
C MET A 62 -8.07 -0.21 -5.94
N ARG A 63 -8.84 0.30 -4.97
CA ARG A 63 -10.29 0.49 -5.14
C ARG A 63 -10.60 1.51 -6.24
N PRO A 64 -10.08 2.75 -6.25
CA PRO A 64 -10.32 3.69 -7.35
C PRO A 64 -10.04 3.12 -8.75
N ARG A 65 -9.08 2.21 -8.88
CA ARG A 65 -8.75 1.54 -10.15
C ARG A 65 -9.84 0.57 -10.65
N MET A 66 -10.80 0.20 -9.79
CA MET A 66 -11.97 -0.59 -10.19
C MET A 66 -13.07 0.28 -10.80
N ASN A 67 -12.96 1.62 -10.78
CA ASN A 67 -13.92 2.50 -11.43
C ASN A 67 -13.73 2.51 -12.95
N GLN A 68 -14.83 2.71 -13.65
CA GLN A 68 -14.79 2.98 -15.09
C GLN A 68 -13.97 4.26 -15.34
N PRO A 69 -12.97 4.22 -16.24
CA PRO A 69 -12.20 5.42 -16.55
C PRO A 69 -13.10 6.51 -17.14
N THR A 70 -13.02 7.72 -16.57
CA THR A 70 -13.74 8.89 -17.06
C THR A 70 -12.87 9.63 -18.07
N PRO A 71 -13.33 9.85 -19.32
CA PRO A 71 -12.57 10.63 -20.30
C PRO A 71 -12.22 12.01 -19.75
N GLY A 72 -10.93 12.36 -19.75
CA GLY A 72 -10.44 13.65 -19.25
C GLY A 72 -10.12 13.71 -17.76
N SER A 73 -10.43 12.67 -16.96
CA SER A 73 -9.93 12.61 -15.58
C SER A 73 -8.46 12.19 -15.58
N GLN A 74 -7.59 12.98 -14.94
CA GLN A 74 -6.21 12.59 -14.69
C GLN A 74 -6.18 11.68 -13.44
N SER A 75 -5.77 10.43 -13.64
CA SER A 75 -5.38 9.52 -12.56
C SER A 75 -3.87 9.28 -12.66
N TYR A 76 -3.19 9.18 -11.53
CA TYR A 76 -1.77 8.83 -11.50
C TYR A 76 -1.52 7.35 -11.85
N VAL A 77 -2.57 6.53 -11.87
CA VAL A 77 -2.52 5.11 -12.23
C VAL A 77 -3.77 4.69 -13.02
N ASP A 78 -3.55 3.87 -14.07
CA ASP A 78 -4.62 3.39 -14.93
C ASP A 78 -5.60 2.44 -14.19
N SER A 79 -6.89 2.55 -14.54
CA SER A 79 -7.92 1.60 -14.09
C SER A 79 -7.60 0.17 -14.53
N PHE A 80 -8.12 -0.80 -13.78
CA PHE A 80 -8.09 -2.20 -14.17
C PHE A 80 -8.92 -2.45 -15.43
N LYS A 81 -8.45 -3.40 -16.23
CA LYS A 81 -9.16 -3.84 -17.43
C LYS A 81 -10.06 -5.03 -17.10
N PRO A 82 -11.38 -4.93 -17.33
CA PRO A 82 -12.30 -6.08 -17.26
C PRO A 82 -11.77 -7.31 -18.02
N GLY A 83 -11.93 -8.49 -17.41
CA GLY A 83 -11.43 -9.77 -17.91
C GLY A 83 -9.92 -10.00 -17.75
N SER A 84 -9.17 -9.04 -17.19
CA SER A 84 -7.71 -9.17 -16.97
C SER A 84 -7.39 -9.42 -15.49
N PRO A 85 -6.22 -10.00 -15.17
CA PRO A 85 -5.76 -10.11 -13.79
C PRO A 85 -5.71 -8.73 -13.11
N ILE A 86 -6.07 -8.69 -11.83
CA ILE A 86 -5.81 -7.52 -10.98
C ILE A 86 -4.30 -7.30 -10.91
N VAL A 87 -3.87 -6.04 -10.82
CA VAL A 87 -2.44 -5.68 -10.72
C VAL A 87 -2.21 -4.82 -9.48
N GLY A 88 -1.27 -5.21 -8.64
CA GLY A 88 -0.92 -4.49 -7.41
C GLY A 88 0.55 -4.65 -7.08
N TYR A 89 0.99 -4.06 -5.96
CA TYR A 89 2.33 -4.32 -5.46
C TYR A 89 2.46 -5.77 -4.98
N GLY A 90 3.61 -6.37 -5.25
CA GLY A 90 3.91 -7.72 -4.81
C GLY A 90 5.42 -7.98 -4.77
N VAL A 91 5.76 -9.16 -4.27
CA VAL A 91 7.13 -9.69 -4.24
C VAL A 91 7.18 -10.91 -5.13
N ALA A 92 8.18 -10.97 -5.99
CA ALA A 92 8.30 -12.01 -6.99
C ALA A 92 9.75 -12.48 -7.15
N LYS A 93 9.91 -13.70 -7.68
CA LYS A 93 11.20 -14.28 -8.04
C LYS A 93 11.34 -14.35 -9.55
N VAL A 94 12.43 -13.83 -10.09
CA VAL A 94 12.72 -13.88 -11.53
C VAL A 94 13.00 -15.31 -11.96
N LEU A 95 12.25 -15.79 -12.96
CA LEU A 95 12.42 -17.11 -13.57
C LEU A 95 13.20 -17.04 -14.88
N ASP A 96 12.94 -16.01 -15.67
CA ASP A 96 13.62 -15.73 -16.93
C ASP A 96 13.62 -14.21 -17.18
N SER A 97 14.61 -13.70 -17.90
CA SER A 97 14.79 -12.26 -18.10
C SER A 97 15.51 -11.97 -19.40
N GLY A 98 14.95 -11.03 -20.17
CA GLY A 98 15.67 -10.37 -21.26
C GLY A 98 16.21 -9.00 -20.87
N HIS A 99 16.00 -8.56 -19.62
CA HIS A 99 16.47 -7.28 -19.11
C HIS A 99 17.85 -7.42 -18.44
N PRO A 100 18.85 -6.57 -18.74
CA PRO A 100 20.23 -6.74 -18.25
C PRO A 100 20.37 -6.63 -16.72
N ASP A 101 19.53 -5.83 -16.07
CA ASP A 101 19.61 -5.60 -14.61
C ASP A 101 18.99 -6.72 -13.76
N PHE A 102 18.23 -7.62 -14.39
CA PHE A 102 17.52 -8.71 -13.71
C PHE A 102 17.97 -10.06 -14.24
N LYS A 103 18.31 -10.99 -13.34
CA LYS A 103 18.71 -12.35 -13.68
C LYS A 103 17.84 -13.38 -12.97
N LYS A 104 17.76 -14.57 -13.55
CA LYS A 104 17.08 -15.72 -12.94
C LYS A 104 17.54 -15.92 -11.50
N GLY A 105 16.58 -16.07 -10.59
CA GLY A 105 16.81 -16.24 -9.16
C GLY A 105 16.77 -14.95 -8.35
N ASP A 106 16.87 -13.78 -8.98
CA ASP A 106 16.70 -12.49 -8.27
C ASP A 106 15.31 -12.41 -7.62
N LEU A 107 15.26 -11.79 -6.46
CA LEU A 107 14.03 -11.40 -5.79
C LEU A 107 13.78 -9.92 -6.06
N ILE A 108 12.53 -9.58 -6.35
CA ILE A 108 12.12 -8.21 -6.66
C ILE A 108 10.81 -7.88 -5.93
N TRP A 109 10.57 -6.59 -5.76
CA TRP A 109 9.24 -6.07 -5.43
C TRP A 109 8.84 -4.96 -6.41
N GLY A 110 7.54 -4.78 -6.62
CA GLY A 110 6.98 -3.81 -7.56
C GLY A 110 5.60 -4.22 -8.05
N MET A 111 5.09 -3.58 -9.10
CA MET A 111 3.80 -3.94 -9.68
C MET A 111 3.86 -5.30 -10.38
N THR A 112 2.95 -6.19 -10.01
CA THR A 112 2.78 -7.52 -10.59
C THR A 112 1.30 -7.92 -10.64
N GLY A 113 0.98 -8.99 -11.37
CA GLY A 113 -0.38 -9.52 -11.44
C GLY A 113 -0.78 -10.31 -10.19
N TRP A 114 -2.06 -10.31 -9.87
CA TRP A 114 -2.68 -11.23 -8.92
C TRP A 114 -2.85 -12.60 -9.59
N GLU A 115 -1.71 -13.26 -9.76
CA GLU A 115 -1.55 -14.53 -10.46
C GLU A 115 -0.29 -15.25 -9.98
N GLU A 116 -0.10 -16.52 -10.32
CA GLU A 116 1.08 -17.29 -9.89
C GLU A 116 2.37 -16.86 -10.62
N TYR A 117 2.26 -16.50 -11.90
CA TYR A 117 3.36 -16.05 -12.73
C TYR A 117 2.96 -14.83 -13.57
N SER A 118 3.85 -13.86 -13.67
CA SER A 118 3.62 -12.63 -14.45
C SER A 118 4.73 -12.40 -15.46
N LEU A 119 4.36 -12.04 -16.69
CA LEU A 119 5.29 -11.48 -17.68
C LEU A 119 5.25 -9.95 -17.57
N ILE A 120 6.27 -9.36 -16.99
CA ILE A 120 6.36 -7.92 -16.77
C ILE A 120 7.14 -7.29 -17.92
N THR A 121 6.45 -6.53 -18.76
CA THR A 121 7.03 -5.88 -19.96
C THR A 121 7.54 -4.46 -19.70
N LYS A 122 7.01 -3.79 -18.67
CA LYS A 122 7.48 -2.48 -18.17
C LYS A 122 8.23 -2.71 -16.87
N THR A 123 9.56 -2.72 -16.93
CA THR A 123 10.43 -3.00 -15.79
C THR A 123 10.72 -1.76 -14.94
N GLN A 124 10.32 -0.57 -15.40
CA GLN A 124 10.43 0.66 -14.63
C GLN A 124 9.58 0.56 -13.35
N GLY A 125 10.17 0.88 -12.20
CA GLY A 125 9.50 0.77 -10.90
C GLY A 125 9.57 -0.62 -10.27
N LEU A 126 10.33 -1.55 -10.85
CA LEU A 126 10.73 -2.77 -10.17
C LEU A 126 12.01 -2.54 -9.36
N PHE A 127 12.01 -3.02 -8.14
CA PHE A 127 13.12 -2.87 -7.21
C PHE A 127 13.68 -4.24 -6.86
N LYS A 128 15.00 -4.39 -7.06
CA LYS A 128 15.70 -5.61 -6.66
C LYS A 128 15.85 -5.67 -5.14
N ILE A 129 15.53 -6.83 -4.57
CA ILE A 129 15.68 -7.09 -3.15
C ILE A 129 17.12 -7.55 -2.90
N HIS A 130 17.86 -6.73 -2.15
CA HIS A 130 19.24 -7.02 -1.76
C HIS A 130 19.35 -7.63 -0.35
N HIS A 131 18.43 -7.26 0.55
CA HIS A 131 18.41 -7.74 1.93
C HIS A 131 17.39 -8.87 2.07
N THR A 132 17.90 -10.06 2.33
CA THR A 132 17.11 -11.31 2.44
C THR A 132 17.17 -11.92 3.84
N ASP A 133 17.80 -11.21 4.77
CA ASP A 133 17.85 -11.47 6.21
C ASP A 133 16.57 -11.08 6.95
N VAL A 134 15.62 -10.46 6.23
CA VAL A 134 14.27 -10.11 6.69
C VAL A 134 13.20 -10.92 5.95
N PRO A 135 12.00 -11.12 6.53
CA PRO A 135 10.91 -11.78 5.83
C PRO A 135 10.58 -11.08 4.51
N LEU A 136 10.51 -11.83 3.41
CA LEU A 136 10.25 -11.26 2.07
C LEU A 136 8.92 -10.50 1.99
N SER A 137 7.92 -10.91 2.77
CA SER A 137 6.63 -10.21 2.85
C SER A 137 6.76 -8.77 3.36
N TYR A 138 7.85 -8.38 4.02
CA TYR A 138 8.03 -7.00 4.47
C TYR A 138 8.14 -6.02 3.30
N TYR A 139 8.56 -6.49 2.12
CA TYR A 139 8.64 -5.69 0.91
C TYR A 139 7.26 -5.39 0.26
N THR A 140 6.16 -5.98 0.75
CA THR A 140 4.81 -5.52 0.39
C THR A 140 4.31 -4.39 1.29
N GLY A 141 5.04 -4.04 2.36
CA GLY A 141 4.62 -3.06 3.36
C GLY A 141 5.79 -2.20 3.86
N LEU A 142 6.35 -2.56 5.04
CA LEU A 142 7.40 -1.83 5.75
C LEU A 142 8.61 -1.44 4.88
N LEU A 143 9.08 -2.35 4.02
CA LEU A 143 10.24 -2.13 3.15
C LEU A 143 9.84 -1.85 1.70
N GLY A 144 8.53 -1.71 1.45
CA GLY A 144 7.97 -1.43 0.14
C GLY A 144 7.30 -0.06 0.08
N MET A 145 6.20 0.01 -0.67
CA MET A 145 5.47 1.24 -0.91
C MET A 145 4.96 1.88 0.39
N ALA A 146 4.27 1.13 1.25
CA ALA A 146 3.67 1.69 2.47
C ALA A 146 4.70 2.29 3.44
N GLY A 147 5.86 1.65 3.62
CA GLY A 147 6.95 2.20 4.44
C GLY A 147 7.58 3.45 3.83
N THR A 148 7.76 3.46 2.51
CA THR A 148 8.24 4.65 1.77
C THR A 148 7.27 5.82 1.93
N THR A 149 5.96 5.55 1.82
CA THR A 149 4.89 6.53 2.05
C THR A 149 4.94 7.11 3.47
N ALA A 150 5.06 6.26 4.49
CA ALA A 150 5.19 6.71 5.88
C ALA A 150 6.43 7.60 6.09
N TYR A 151 7.56 7.21 5.52
CA TYR A 151 8.82 7.95 5.66
C TYR A 151 8.73 9.34 4.99
N ILE A 152 8.36 9.39 3.72
CA ILE A 152 8.29 10.64 2.96
C ILE A 152 7.19 11.55 3.53
N GLY A 153 5.99 11.00 3.76
CA GLY A 153 4.87 11.77 4.28
C GLY A 153 5.19 12.38 5.64
N PHE A 154 5.86 11.65 6.52
CA PHE A 154 6.20 12.18 7.83
C PHE A 154 7.40 13.14 7.77
N TYR A 155 8.56 12.70 7.30
CA TYR A 155 9.79 13.49 7.40
C TYR A 155 9.84 14.66 6.42
N GLU A 156 9.45 14.45 5.16
CA GLU A 156 9.56 15.47 4.11
C GLU A 156 8.34 16.38 4.11
N ILE A 157 7.13 15.81 4.15
CA ILE A 157 5.88 16.60 4.03
C ILE A 157 5.50 17.24 5.37
N CYS A 158 5.45 16.48 6.47
CA CYS A 158 5.12 17.09 7.77
C CYS A 158 6.26 17.93 8.35
N SER A 159 7.53 17.68 7.97
CA SER A 159 8.71 18.40 8.49
C SER A 159 8.70 18.50 10.03
N PRO A 160 8.75 17.37 10.75
CA PRO A 160 8.42 17.30 12.18
C PRO A 160 9.50 17.94 13.05
N LYS A 161 9.08 18.50 14.18
CA LYS A 161 9.95 19.03 15.22
C LYS A 161 9.69 18.32 16.54
N LYS A 162 10.75 18.14 17.31
CA LYS A 162 10.67 17.57 18.66
C LYS A 162 9.68 18.36 19.52
N GLY A 163 8.81 17.65 20.24
CA GLY A 163 7.79 18.24 21.10
C GLY A 163 6.46 18.58 20.41
N GLU A 164 6.36 18.46 19.09
CA GLU A 164 5.09 18.71 18.39
C GLU A 164 4.05 17.62 18.66
N HIS A 165 2.78 18.02 18.53
CA HIS A 165 1.61 17.15 18.71
C HIS A 165 1.15 16.58 17.37
N VAL A 166 1.21 15.25 17.25
CA VAL A 166 0.94 14.52 16.01
C VAL A 166 -0.32 13.66 16.17
N PHE A 167 -1.29 13.89 15.30
CA PHE A 167 -2.46 13.04 15.15
C PHE A 167 -2.36 12.20 13.89
N ILE A 168 -2.75 10.92 13.97
CA ILE A 168 -2.71 9.97 12.85
C ILE A 168 -4.07 9.28 12.75
N SER A 169 -4.75 9.41 11.62
CA SER A 169 -5.96 8.64 11.31
C SER A 169 -5.60 7.26 10.73
N ALA A 170 -6.48 6.27 10.91
CA ALA A 170 -6.22 4.87 10.56
C ALA A 170 -4.86 4.36 11.10
N ALA A 171 -4.51 4.76 12.33
CA ALA A 171 -3.16 4.65 12.86
C ALA A 171 -2.63 3.22 13.00
N SER A 172 -3.50 2.21 13.05
CA SER A 172 -3.08 0.80 13.11
C SER A 172 -2.81 0.20 11.71
N GLY A 173 -2.99 0.96 10.64
CA GLY A 173 -2.75 0.52 9.26
C GLY A 173 -1.26 0.41 8.91
N ALA A 174 -0.95 -0.05 7.70
CA ALA A 174 0.43 -0.26 7.26
C ALA A 174 1.28 1.02 7.31
N VAL A 175 0.73 2.14 6.84
CA VAL A 175 1.38 3.46 6.87
C VAL A 175 1.33 4.05 8.29
N GLY A 176 0.13 4.18 8.86
CA GLY A 176 -0.08 4.88 10.14
C GLY A 176 0.73 4.32 11.31
N GLN A 177 0.94 3.00 11.37
CA GLN A 177 1.70 2.39 12.48
C GLN A 177 3.19 2.77 12.43
N LEU A 178 3.72 3.02 11.22
CA LEU A 178 5.11 3.44 11.02
C LEU A 178 5.27 4.92 11.27
N VAL A 179 4.35 5.74 10.77
CA VAL A 179 4.31 7.19 11.05
C VAL A 179 4.31 7.44 12.55
N GLY A 180 3.50 6.71 13.31
CA GLY A 180 3.45 6.85 14.77
C GLY A 180 4.78 6.55 15.44
N GLN A 181 5.44 5.47 15.03
CA GLN A 181 6.76 5.11 15.56
C GLN A 181 7.83 6.13 15.17
N PHE A 182 7.82 6.63 13.92
CA PHE A 182 8.72 7.71 13.49
C PHE A 182 8.51 8.98 14.32
N ALA A 183 7.27 9.37 14.56
CA ALA A 183 6.93 10.51 15.39
C ALA A 183 7.37 10.33 16.85
N LYS A 184 7.14 9.15 17.44
CA LYS A 184 7.64 8.82 18.78
C LYS A 184 9.16 8.90 18.86
N LEU A 185 9.87 8.33 17.88
CA LEU A 185 11.34 8.39 17.80
C LEU A 185 11.86 9.82 17.59
N SER A 186 11.06 10.69 16.96
CA SER A 186 11.36 12.12 16.77
C SER A 186 11.06 12.97 18.01
N GLY A 187 10.55 12.35 19.08
CA GLY A 187 10.24 13.01 20.35
C GLY A 187 8.95 13.83 20.29
N CYS A 188 8.00 13.45 19.46
CA CYS A 188 6.66 14.03 19.39
C CYS A 188 5.71 13.38 20.41
N HIS A 189 4.63 14.08 20.73
CA HIS A 189 3.45 13.51 21.37
C HIS A 189 2.50 12.98 20.29
N VAL A 190 2.12 11.71 20.36
CA VAL A 190 1.46 10.99 19.26
C VAL A 190 0.17 10.35 19.72
N VAL A 191 -0.93 10.70 19.06
CA VAL A 191 -2.25 10.10 19.30
C VAL A 191 -2.79 9.52 17.99
N GLY A 192 -3.37 8.32 18.06
CA GLY A 192 -3.90 7.61 16.91
C GLY A 192 -5.39 7.32 17.01
N SER A 193 -6.11 7.32 15.89
CA SER A 193 -7.47 6.76 15.83
C SER A 193 -7.49 5.42 15.10
N ALA A 194 -8.33 4.50 15.58
CA ALA A 194 -8.56 3.20 14.96
C ALA A 194 -10.02 2.76 15.09
N GLY A 195 -10.43 1.73 14.36
CA GLY A 195 -11.84 1.31 14.27
C GLY A 195 -12.28 0.19 15.20
N SER A 196 -11.47 -0.19 16.18
CA SER A 196 -11.79 -1.20 17.20
C SER A 196 -10.94 -1.03 18.46
N LYS A 197 -11.45 -1.48 19.61
CA LYS A 197 -10.70 -1.51 20.87
C LYS A 197 -9.37 -2.27 20.76
N GLU A 198 -9.36 -3.42 20.10
CA GLU A 198 -8.13 -4.20 19.89
C GLU A 198 -7.03 -3.39 19.18
N LYS A 199 -7.40 -2.62 18.14
CA LYS A 199 -6.46 -1.77 17.43
C LYS A 199 -5.97 -0.60 18.29
N VAL A 200 -6.84 -0.05 19.13
CA VAL A 200 -6.48 0.99 20.11
C VAL A 200 -5.47 0.44 21.13
N ASP A 201 -5.73 -0.75 21.67
CA ASP A 201 -4.84 -1.40 22.63
C ASP A 201 -3.48 -1.72 21.97
N LEU A 202 -3.48 -2.10 20.68
CA LEU A 202 -2.25 -2.33 19.90
C LEU A 202 -1.42 -1.04 19.74
N LEU A 203 -2.07 0.09 19.44
CA LEU A 203 -1.42 1.39 19.29
C LEU A 203 -0.68 1.80 20.55
N LYS A 204 -1.34 1.68 21.71
CA LYS A 204 -0.76 2.08 23.00
C LYS A 204 0.30 1.10 23.47
N ASN A 205 0.02 -0.20 23.43
CA ASN A 205 0.86 -1.20 24.10
C ASN A 205 2.02 -1.72 23.24
N LYS A 206 1.82 -1.84 21.92
CA LYS A 206 2.84 -2.40 21.02
C LYS A 206 3.58 -1.32 20.25
N PHE A 207 2.86 -0.32 19.75
CA PHE A 207 3.45 0.73 18.90
C PHE A 207 3.91 1.97 19.68
N GLY A 208 3.58 2.06 20.98
CA GLY A 208 4.09 3.09 21.87
C GLY A 208 3.48 4.48 21.66
N PHE A 209 2.27 4.55 21.08
CA PHE A 209 1.51 5.79 21.01
C PHE A 209 1.20 6.29 22.43
N ASP A 210 1.21 7.60 22.64
CA ASP A 210 0.89 8.19 23.94
C ASP A 210 -0.58 7.96 24.31
N ASP A 211 -1.46 8.10 23.32
CA ASP A 211 -2.86 7.70 23.45
C ASP A 211 -3.46 7.23 22.12
N ALA A 212 -4.62 6.60 22.20
CA ALA A 212 -5.40 6.23 21.04
C ALA A 212 -6.88 6.07 21.40
N PHE A 213 -7.76 6.23 20.41
CA PHE A 213 -9.20 6.09 20.60
C PHE A 213 -9.90 5.37 19.44
N ASN A 214 -11.04 4.74 19.77
CA ASN A 214 -11.88 4.10 18.77
C ASN A 214 -12.84 5.14 18.18
N TYR A 215 -12.58 5.60 16.96
CA TYR A 215 -13.39 6.67 16.35
C TYR A 215 -14.86 6.28 16.15
N LYS A 216 -15.20 4.99 16.16
CA LYS A 216 -16.58 4.51 16.02
C LYS A 216 -17.40 4.62 17.32
N GLU A 217 -16.73 4.79 18.45
CA GLU A 217 -17.36 4.92 19.77
C GLU A 217 -17.51 6.40 20.18
N GLU A 218 -16.93 7.32 19.43
CA GLU A 218 -16.98 8.75 19.71
C GLU A 218 -18.17 9.42 19.01
N PRO A 219 -19.13 10.00 19.75
CA PRO A 219 -20.25 10.71 19.15
C PRO A 219 -19.84 12.08 18.57
N ASP A 220 -18.76 12.66 19.09
CA ASP A 220 -18.20 13.94 18.68
C ASP A 220 -16.68 13.85 18.57
N LEU A 221 -16.19 13.80 17.33
CA LEU A 221 -14.77 13.70 17.03
C LEU A 221 -13.99 14.96 17.43
N ALA A 222 -14.58 16.14 17.32
CA ALA A 222 -13.89 17.39 17.68
C ALA A 222 -13.68 17.47 19.18
N ALA A 223 -14.69 17.08 19.98
CA ALA A 223 -14.55 16.94 21.42
C ALA A 223 -13.54 15.86 21.79
N ALA A 224 -13.56 14.70 21.11
CA ALA A 224 -12.59 13.63 21.34
C ALA A 224 -11.15 14.12 21.13
N LEU A 225 -10.86 14.76 19.99
CA LEU A 225 -9.55 15.32 19.69
C LEU A 225 -9.12 16.35 20.75
N LYS A 226 -10.02 17.22 21.20
CA LYS A 226 -9.72 18.20 22.25
C LYS A 226 -9.31 17.57 23.58
N ARG A 227 -9.84 16.40 23.94
CA ARG A 227 -9.44 15.65 25.16
C ARG A 227 -7.99 15.20 25.10
N TYR A 228 -7.55 14.72 23.94
CA TYR A 228 -6.19 14.23 23.74
C TYR A 228 -5.20 15.34 23.38
N PHE A 229 -5.68 16.42 22.77
CA PHE A 229 -4.90 17.58 22.36
C PHE A 229 -5.45 18.88 22.98
N PRO A 230 -5.32 19.07 24.30
CA PRO A 230 -5.83 20.28 24.96
C PRO A 230 -5.20 21.56 24.38
N GLU A 231 -3.94 21.48 23.95
CA GLU A 231 -3.18 22.57 23.32
C GLU A 231 -3.27 22.56 21.78
N GLY A 232 -4.03 21.63 21.20
CA GLY A 232 -4.21 21.46 19.75
C GLY A 232 -3.15 20.59 19.08
N ILE A 233 -3.31 20.41 17.76
CA ILE A 233 -2.56 19.50 16.89
C ILE A 233 -1.61 20.31 15.99
N ASP A 234 -0.32 19.97 15.97
CA ASP A 234 0.66 20.58 15.07
C ASP A 234 0.75 19.83 13.72
N ILE A 235 0.61 18.51 13.74
CA ILE A 235 0.70 17.66 12.55
C ILE A 235 -0.48 16.70 12.52
N TYR A 236 -1.18 16.66 11.38
CA TYR A 236 -2.13 15.61 11.05
C TYR A 236 -1.61 14.79 9.88
N PHE A 237 -1.44 13.48 10.09
CA PHE A 237 -1.20 12.54 9.00
C PHE A 237 -2.55 11.93 8.59
N ASP A 238 -3.07 12.35 7.44
CA ASP A 238 -4.43 12.06 7.00
C ASP A 238 -4.51 10.85 6.06
N ASN A 239 -5.07 9.76 6.56
CA ASN A 239 -5.34 8.52 5.82
C ASN A 239 -6.85 8.25 5.63
N VAL A 240 -7.73 9.21 5.92
CA VAL A 240 -9.18 8.96 5.97
C VAL A 240 -10.01 10.10 5.40
N GLY A 241 -9.61 11.36 5.62
CA GLY A 241 -10.38 12.53 5.21
C GLY A 241 -11.73 12.69 5.92
N GLY A 242 -12.68 13.28 5.20
CA GLY A 242 -14.08 13.43 5.61
C GLY A 242 -14.29 14.08 6.98
N LYS A 243 -15.21 13.52 7.78
CA LYS A 243 -15.58 14.06 9.10
C LYS A 243 -14.41 14.13 10.09
N MET A 244 -13.40 13.27 9.93
CA MET A 244 -12.22 13.33 10.78
C MET A 244 -11.38 14.56 10.44
N LEU A 245 -11.18 14.85 9.15
CA LEU A 245 -10.48 16.06 8.72
C LEU A 245 -11.19 17.33 9.21
N ASP A 246 -12.52 17.41 9.09
CA ASP A 246 -13.31 18.53 9.62
C ASP A 246 -13.06 18.73 11.13
N ALA A 247 -13.07 17.64 11.91
CA ALA A 247 -12.82 17.69 13.35
C ALA A 247 -11.38 18.09 13.70
N VAL A 248 -10.40 17.65 12.90
CA VAL A 248 -8.99 18.00 13.08
C VAL A 248 -8.77 19.48 12.79
N LEU A 249 -9.32 20.02 11.69
CA LEU A 249 -9.18 21.43 11.33
C LEU A 249 -9.58 22.38 12.47
N LEU A 250 -10.62 22.03 13.23
CA LEU A 250 -11.07 22.79 14.41
C LEU A 250 -10.11 22.71 15.62
N ASN A 251 -9.22 21.71 15.65
CA ASN A 251 -8.26 21.45 16.71
C ASN A 251 -6.80 21.71 16.31
N MET A 252 -6.56 22.18 15.08
CA MET A 252 -5.21 22.50 14.60
C MET A 252 -4.63 23.75 15.30
N ARG A 253 -3.33 23.72 15.55
CA ARG A 253 -2.55 24.86 16.00
C ARG A 253 -2.19 25.76 14.82
N ALA A 254 -1.88 27.02 15.11
CA ALA A 254 -1.33 27.94 14.11
C ALA A 254 -0.05 27.34 13.51
N HIS A 255 0.09 27.43 12.18
CA HIS A 255 1.19 26.80 11.42
C HIS A 255 1.21 25.27 11.46
N GLY A 256 0.11 24.63 11.87
CA GLY A 256 -0.02 23.19 11.77
C GLY A 256 -0.03 22.71 10.32
N ARG A 257 0.38 21.46 10.10
CA ARG A 257 0.51 20.84 8.78
C ARG A 257 -0.38 19.61 8.68
N ILE A 258 -0.92 19.39 7.49
CA ILE A 258 -1.68 18.19 7.16
C ILE A 258 -0.96 17.52 5.99
N ALA A 259 -0.53 16.27 6.18
CA ALA A 259 -0.07 15.43 5.09
C ALA A 259 -1.24 14.55 4.64
N GLU A 260 -1.87 14.94 3.53
CA GLU A 260 -2.94 14.18 2.88
C GLU A 260 -2.32 13.01 2.12
N CYS A 261 -2.43 11.80 2.70
CA CYS A 261 -1.77 10.60 2.20
C CYS A 261 -2.71 9.74 1.34
N ASP A 262 -3.89 9.43 1.87
CA ASP A 262 -4.88 8.60 1.18
C ASP A 262 -6.28 9.02 1.64
N PRO A 263 -6.83 10.13 1.11
CA PRO A 263 -8.20 10.52 1.39
C PRO A 263 -9.15 9.55 0.68
N ASP A 264 -9.88 8.73 1.45
CA ASP A 264 -10.98 7.90 0.93
C ASP A 264 -12.13 8.74 0.35
#